data_AF-A0A947PKP7-F1
#
_entry.id   AF-A0A947PKP7-F1
#
_cell.length_a   1.000
_cell.length_b   1.000
_cell.length_c   1.000
_cell.angle_alpha   90.00
_cell.angle_beta   90.00
_cell.angle_gamma   90.00
#
_symmetry.space_group_name_H-M   'P 1'
#
loop_
_entity.id
_entity.type
_entity.pdbx_description
1 polymer ?
#
loop_
_entity_poly.entity_id
_entity_poly.type
_entity_poly.pdbx_seq_one_letter_code
_entity_poly.pdbx_strand_id
1 'polypeptide(L)'
;MKNELATERLILFLGFDGMLHPEGVGAELEFVYLDNFERVMREYPQVRIVVSSSRRFSESVEELRMHFSTDIRKRIVGVTPRLAESESVRGQRQRECEAWIREESPDSGWLALDDREQYFDEGCQSLLLIPNVHDGGAGLEGIYVETLRIRIGEVPGQEAIDHPSMVLAKAVIRCSQILGMDESALADALGVFPTFIEKLKRGEIGLDPGSQAGEVAAVLLRLHMALHTLAGGDPEKMTPWVKSFNTGLDGIPVDLLGEEHGLGRVTAYVENMLHHCQAIR
;
A
#
# COMPACT_ATOMS: atom_id res chain seq x y z
N MET A 1 -17.33 -0.63 -15.80
CA MET A 1 -18.01 -1.31 -14.67
C MET A 1 -17.08 -1.70 -13.51
N LYS A 2 -16.10 -2.63 -13.62
CA LYS A 2 -15.22 -2.93 -12.46
C LYS A 2 -14.26 -1.79 -12.06
N ASN A 3 -13.79 -0.98 -13.02
CA ASN A 3 -12.92 0.18 -12.75
C ASN A 3 -13.66 1.44 -12.27
N GLU A 4 -14.98 1.53 -12.43
CA GLU A 4 -15.75 2.70 -11.99
C GLU A 4 -15.94 2.68 -10.47
N LEU A 5 -16.23 1.50 -9.89
CA LEU A 5 -16.41 1.34 -8.43
C LEU A 5 -15.11 1.53 -7.63
N ALA A 6 -13.94 1.20 -8.20
CA ALA A 6 -12.65 1.39 -7.52
C ALA A 6 -12.21 2.86 -7.44
N THR A 7 -12.59 3.66 -8.45
CA THR A 7 -12.16 5.07 -8.60
C THR A 7 -13.15 6.09 -8.05
N GLU A 8 -14.38 5.68 -7.69
CA GLU A 8 -15.42 6.56 -7.12
C GLU A 8 -14.96 7.29 -5.84
N ARG A 9 -13.89 6.83 -5.17
CA ARG A 9 -13.37 7.43 -3.95
C ARG A 9 -11.86 7.72 -4.00
N LEU A 10 -11.28 8.01 -5.17
CA LEU A 10 -9.86 8.38 -5.26
C LEU A 10 -9.63 9.89 -4.97
N ILE A 11 -8.68 10.17 -4.08
CA ILE A 11 -8.09 11.49 -3.86
C ILE A 11 -6.71 11.55 -4.49
N LEU A 12 -6.50 12.52 -5.37
CA LEU A 12 -5.21 12.81 -5.98
C LEU A 12 -4.54 13.99 -5.28
N PHE A 13 -3.41 13.77 -4.64
CA PHE A 13 -2.57 14.82 -4.09
C PHE A 13 -1.61 15.33 -5.18
N LEU A 14 -1.63 16.64 -5.43
CA LEU A 14 -0.92 17.26 -6.55
C LEU A 14 0.14 18.28 -6.08
N GLY A 15 1.41 17.98 -6.37
CA GLY A 15 2.50 18.97 -6.35
C GLY A 15 2.45 19.90 -7.56
N PHE A 16 3.02 21.11 -7.44
CA PHE A 16 3.08 22.10 -8.54
C PHE A 16 4.51 22.25 -9.05
N ASP A 17 5.39 22.86 -8.25
CA ASP A 17 6.79 23.08 -8.63
C ASP A 17 7.52 21.75 -8.82
N GLY A 18 8.21 21.59 -9.95
CA GLY A 18 8.86 20.34 -10.34
C GLY A 18 7.91 19.30 -10.96
N MET A 19 6.59 19.48 -10.81
CA MET A 19 5.56 18.57 -11.31
C MET A 19 4.84 19.17 -12.53
N LEU A 20 4.08 20.25 -12.36
CA LEU A 20 3.30 20.90 -13.43
C LEU A 20 4.17 21.80 -14.32
N HIS A 21 5.40 22.04 -13.88
CA HIS A 21 6.48 22.72 -14.61
C HIS A 21 7.83 22.36 -13.97
N PRO A 22 8.95 22.50 -14.70
CA PRO A 22 10.27 22.33 -14.11
C PRO A 22 10.55 23.37 -13.01
N GLU A 23 11.35 23.01 -12.00
CA GLU A 23 11.63 23.90 -10.86
C GLU A 23 12.47 25.13 -11.26
N GLY A 24 12.05 26.33 -10.85
CA GLY A 24 12.84 27.56 -11.08
C GLY A 24 12.78 28.09 -12.52
N VAL A 25 11.77 27.69 -13.29
CA VAL A 25 11.51 28.25 -14.62
C VAL A 25 10.87 29.64 -14.57
N GLY A 26 10.99 30.39 -15.67
CA GLY A 26 10.30 31.65 -15.85
C GLY A 26 8.79 31.48 -16.07
N ALA A 27 8.05 32.59 -15.98
CA ALA A 27 6.58 32.62 -16.10
C ALA A 27 6.07 32.04 -17.43
N GLU A 28 6.92 32.00 -18.47
CA GLU A 28 6.61 31.45 -19.79
C GLU A 28 6.57 29.92 -19.84
N LEU A 29 7.19 29.23 -18.88
CA LEU A 29 7.17 27.76 -18.75
C LEU A 29 6.39 27.29 -17.52
N GLU A 30 5.85 28.22 -16.74
CA GLU A 30 5.00 27.90 -15.60
C GLU A 30 3.76 27.15 -16.09
N PHE A 31 3.42 26.04 -15.41
CA PHE A 31 2.31 25.14 -15.79
C PHE A 31 2.38 24.52 -17.20
N VAL A 32 3.57 24.39 -17.81
CA VAL A 32 3.73 23.78 -19.16
C VAL A 32 3.20 22.34 -19.27
N TYR A 33 3.11 21.60 -18.17
CA TYR A 33 2.55 20.24 -18.13
C TYR A 33 1.08 20.18 -17.72
N LEU A 34 0.43 21.32 -17.46
CA LEU A 34 -0.95 21.37 -17.00
C LEU A 34 -1.92 20.73 -18.00
N ASP A 35 -1.76 20.98 -19.30
CA ASP A 35 -2.61 20.39 -20.32
C ASP A 35 -2.56 18.85 -20.33
N ASN A 36 -1.37 18.27 -20.09
CA ASN A 36 -1.20 16.82 -19.97
C ASN A 36 -1.95 16.28 -18.75
N PHE A 37 -1.80 16.95 -17.60
CA PHE A 37 -2.50 16.61 -16.37
C PHE A 37 -4.02 16.67 -16.55
N GLU A 38 -4.54 17.81 -17.02
CA GLU A 38 -5.98 18.02 -17.14
C GLU A 38 -6.61 17.07 -18.15
N ARG A 39 -5.91 16.72 -19.23
CA ARG A 39 -6.37 15.70 -20.19
C ARG A 39 -6.60 14.36 -19.50
N VAL A 40 -5.66 13.89 -18.68
CA VAL A 40 -5.85 12.66 -17.91
C VAL A 40 -6.99 12.81 -16.91
N MET A 41 -7.06 13.91 -16.18
CA MET A 41 -8.15 14.13 -15.22
C MET A 41 -9.53 14.08 -15.89
N ARG A 42 -9.68 14.59 -17.11
CA ARG A 42 -10.96 14.52 -17.86
C ARG A 42 -11.37 13.10 -18.23
N GLU A 43 -10.43 12.17 -18.34
CA GLU A 43 -10.72 10.73 -18.53
C GLU A 43 -11.25 10.08 -17.23
N TYR A 44 -10.96 10.67 -16.08
CA TYR A 44 -11.38 10.18 -14.76
C TYR A 44 -12.16 11.25 -13.98
N PRO A 45 -13.37 11.65 -14.42
CA PRO A 45 -14.13 12.77 -13.85
C PRO A 45 -14.44 12.65 -12.35
N GLN A 46 -14.44 11.44 -11.80
CA GLN A 46 -14.68 11.10 -10.40
C GLN A 46 -13.52 11.43 -9.45
N VAL A 47 -12.29 11.59 -9.96
CA VAL A 47 -11.11 11.86 -9.12
C VAL A 47 -11.21 13.27 -8.53
N ARG A 48 -11.13 13.37 -7.21
CA ARG A 48 -11.04 14.65 -6.49
C ARG A 48 -9.57 14.99 -6.25
N ILE A 49 -9.24 16.26 -6.30
CA ILE A 49 -7.85 16.75 -6.26
C ILE A 49 -7.63 17.53 -4.96
N VAL A 50 -6.51 17.29 -4.30
CA VAL A 50 -6.04 18.08 -3.17
C VAL A 50 -4.66 18.61 -3.50
N VAL A 51 -4.47 19.92 -3.36
CA VAL A 51 -3.16 20.52 -3.65
C VAL A 51 -2.23 20.27 -2.47
N SER A 52 -1.11 19.62 -2.73
CA SER A 52 -0.11 19.27 -1.71
C SER A 52 1.16 20.10 -1.84
N SER A 53 1.23 21.01 -2.81
CA SER A 53 2.35 21.96 -3.04
C SER A 53 2.67 22.83 -1.81
N SER A 54 3.93 23.25 -1.68
CA SER A 54 4.37 24.26 -0.69
C SER A 54 3.79 25.65 -0.96
N ARG A 55 3.32 25.93 -2.19
CA ARG A 55 2.63 27.19 -2.54
C ARG A 55 1.41 27.49 -1.66
N ARG A 56 0.77 26.46 -1.10
CA ARG A 56 -0.35 26.62 -0.14
C ARG A 56 0.02 27.40 1.13
N PHE A 57 1.30 27.60 1.41
CA PHE A 57 1.75 28.41 2.55
C PHE A 57 1.71 29.92 2.26
N SER A 58 1.68 30.31 0.98
CA SER A 58 1.65 31.71 0.53
C SER A 58 0.41 32.07 -0.27
N GLU A 59 -0.24 31.08 -0.89
CA GLU A 59 -1.42 31.25 -1.74
C GLU A 59 -2.65 30.59 -1.08
N SER A 60 -3.79 31.25 -1.21
CA SER A 60 -5.10 30.71 -0.82
C SER A 60 -5.53 29.56 -1.74
N VAL A 61 -6.45 28.73 -1.26
CA VAL A 61 -7.05 27.65 -2.07
C VAL A 61 -7.72 28.22 -3.33
N GLU A 62 -8.33 29.40 -3.22
CA GLU A 62 -8.97 30.11 -4.32
C GLU A 62 -7.95 30.54 -5.39
N GLU A 63 -6.79 31.08 -4.98
CA GLU A 63 -5.71 31.45 -5.90
C GLU A 63 -5.13 30.21 -6.60
N LEU A 64 -4.82 29.16 -5.85
CA LEU A 64 -4.31 27.90 -6.41
C LEU A 64 -5.27 27.29 -7.44
N ARG A 65 -6.58 27.39 -7.19
CA ARG A 65 -7.66 26.96 -8.09
C ARG A 65 -7.68 27.74 -9.41
N MET A 66 -7.20 28.99 -9.43
CA MET A 66 -7.28 29.84 -10.61
C MET A 66 -6.39 29.37 -11.76
N HIS A 67 -5.34 28.60 -11.48
CA HIS A 67 -4.45 28.03 -12.49
C HIS A 67 -5.14 26.99 -13.38
N PHE A 68 -6.21 26.36 -12.89
CA PHE A 68 -6.87 25.26 -13.59
C PHE A 68 -8.07 25.74 -14.41
N SER A 69 -8.35 24.97 -15.47
CA SER A 69 -9.59 25.05 -16.25
C SER A 69 -10.83 24.91 -15.36
N THR A 70 -11.96 25.42 -15.84
CA THR A 70 -13.18 25.54 -15.02
C THR A 70 -13.73 24.20 -14.57
N ASP A 71 -13.60 23.15 -15.38
CA ASP A 71 -14.01 21.79 -15.04
C ASP A 71 -13.09 21.16 -13.99
N ILE A 72 -11.78 21.36 -14.09
CA ILE A 72 -10.81 20.82 -13.13
C ILE A 72 -10.83 21.59 -11.81
N ARG A 73 -10.99 22.91 -11.85
CA ARG A 73 -11.09 23.77 -10.64
C ARG A 73 -12.14 23.28 -9.66
N LYS A 74 -13.30 22.86 -10.15
CA LYS A 74 -14.43 22.35 -9.34
C LYS A 74 -14.10 21.05 -8.61
N ARG A 75 -13.07 20.33 -9.06
CA ARG A 75 -12.64 19.05 -8.50
C ARG A 75 -11.51 19.21 -7.49
N ILE A 76 -10.92 20.40 -7.38
CA ILE A 76 -9.97 20.72 -6.31
C ILE A 76 -10.76 20.95 -5.02
N VAL A 77 -10.71 19.99 -4.11
CA VAL A 77 -11.53 19.97 -2.89
C VAL A 77 -10.83 20.55 -1.67
N GLY A 78 -9.51 20.79 -1.74
CA GLY A 78 -8.77 21.43 -0.66
C GLY A 78 -7.26 21.47 -0.88
N VAL A 79 -6.55 21.73 0.21
CA VAL A 79 -5.08 21.67 0.32
C VAL A 79 -4.70 20.81 1.52
N THR A 80 -3.50 20.22 1.51
CA THR A 80 -3.01 19.48 2.68
C THR A 80 -2.75 20.41 3.87
N PRO A 81 -2.92 19.93 5.13
CA PRO A 81 -2.65 20.73 6.31
C PRO A 81 -1.16 21.07 6.43
N ARG A 82 -0.85 22.05 7.30
CA ARG A 82 0.51 22.29 7.79
C ARG A 82 0.69 21.53 9.10
N LEU A 83 1.48 20.47 9.07
CA LEU A 83 1.85 19.75 10.28
C LEU A 83 2.98 20.46 11.02
N ALA A 84 3.12 20.17 12.31
CA ALA A 84 4.25 20.67 13.10
C ALA A 84 5.57 20.27 12.44
N GLU A 85 6.56 21.17 12.48
CA GLU A 85 7.87 20.93 11.87
C GLU A 85 8.50 19.69 12.51
N SER A 86 8.86 18.74 11.66
CA SER A 86 9.60 17.53 12.01
C SER A 86 11.08 17.79 11.80
N GLU A 87 11.94 17.23 12.65
CA GLU A 87 13.40 17.25 12.44
C GLU A 87 13.81 16.59 11.11
N SER A 88 12.99 15.66 10.62
CA SER A 88 13.18 14.98 9.33
C SER A 88 12.16 15.46 8.29
N VAL A 89 12.68 15.84 7.13
CA VAL A 89 11.92 16.10 5.89
C VAL A 89 11.35 14.80 5.30
N ARG A 90 11.94 13.65 5.64
CA ARG A 90 11.48 12.34 5.15
C ARG A 90 10.05 12.03 5.59
N GLY A 91 9.22 11.61 4.63
CA GLY A 91 7.81 11.30 4.86
C GLY A 91 6.92 12.49 5.20
N GLN A 92 7.42 13.73 5.16
CA GLN A 92 6.65 14.90 5.58
C GLN A 92 5.38 15.08 4.75
N ARG A 93 5.48 15.04 3.42
CA ARG A 93 4.33 15.19 2.52
C ARG A 93 3.38 14.00 2.62
N GLN A 94 3.91 12.80 2.79
CA GLN A 94 3.09 11.62 3.05
C GLN A 94 2.22 11.80 4.29
N ARG A 95 2.79 12.24 5.42
CA ARG A 95 2.04 12.50 6.65
C ARG A 95 0.97 13.58 6.47
N GLU A 96 1.27 14.63 5.70
CA GLU A 96 0.29 15.67 5.35
C GLU A 96 -0.88 15.12 4.54
N CYS A 97 -0.60 14.28 3.53
CA CYS A 97 -1.63 13.60 2.74
C CYS A 97 -2.47 12.66 3.61
N GLU A 98 -1.84 11.82 4.41
CA GLU A 98 -2.51 10.89 5.33
C GLU A 98 -3.35 11.61 6.40
N ALA A 99 -2.88 12.76 6.90
CA ALA A 99 -3.66 13.60 7.82
C ALA A 99 -4.92 14.13 7.14
N TRP A 100 -4.80 14.65 5.92
CA TRP A 100 -5.95 15.12 5.14
C TRP A 100 -6.95 13.99 4.86
N ILE A 101 -6.47 12.81 4.43
CA ILE A 101 -7.34 11.64 4.20
C ILE A 101 -8.09 11.26 5.46
N ARG A 102 -7.39 11.16 6.60
CA ARG A 102 -8.00 10.75 7.87
C ARG A 102 -9.12 11.69 8.33
N GLU A 103 -8.99 12.99 8.06
CA GLU A 103 -9.94 14.00 8.49
C GLU A 103 -11.10 14.18 7.50
N GLU A 104 -10.79 14.31 6.21
CA GLU A 104 -11.76 14.75 5.21
C GLU A 104 -12.35 13.60 4.38
N SER A 105 -11.65 12.46 4.29
CA SER A 105 -12.04 11.38 3.39
C SER A 105 -11.48 10.01 3.80
N PRO A 106 -11.77 9.50 5.01
CA PRO A 106 -11.11 8.33 5.60
C PRO A 106 -11.27 7.04 4.77
N ASP A 107 -12.35 6.94 3.99
CA ASP A 107 -12.66 5.78 3.17
C ASP A 107 -12.07 5.87 1.74
N SER A 108 -11.37 6.97 1.43
CA SER A 108 -10.83 7.24 0.10
C SER A 108 -9.41 6.76 -0.09
N GLY A 109 -9.20 5.99 -1.16
CA GLY A 109 -7.85 5.68 -1.62
C GLY A 109 -7.16 6.95 -2.07
N TRP A 110 -5.83 6.95 -2.06
CA TRP A 110 -5.09 8.13 -2.45
C TRP A 110 -3.83 7.83 -3.25
N LEU A 111 -3.51 8.77 -4.14
CA LEU A 111 -2.31 8.78 -4.96
C LEU A 111 -1.70 10.18 -4.90
N ALA A 112 -0.39 10.31 -4.72
CA ALA A 112 0.32 11.57 -4.80
C ALA A 112 1.18 11.64 -6.05
N LEU A 113 1.11 12.76 -6.76
CA LEU A 113 2.02 13.12 -7.85
C LEU A 113 2.98 14.16 -7.31
N ASP A 114 4.25 13.78 -7.24
CA ASP A 114 5.31 14.61 -6.67
C ASP A 114 6.64 14.26 -7.34
N ASP A 115 7.54 15.22 -7.42
CA ASP A 115 8.88 15.06 -8.01
C ASP A 115 9.95 14.78 -6.94
N ARG A 116 9.60 14.89 -5.65
CA ARG A 116 10.51 14.73 -4.53
C ARG A 116 10.22 13.45 -3.75
N GLU A 117 10.92 12.37 -4.10
CA GLU A 117 10.82 11.08 -3.38
C GLU A 117 11.07 11.24 -1.87
N GLN A 118 12.02 12.10 -1.49
CA GLN A 118 12.38 12.36 -0.10
C GLN A 118 11.25 12.95 0.76
N TYR A 119 10.15 13.42 0.19
CA TYR A 119 8.99 13.87 0.99
C TYR A 119 8.06 12.74 1.41
N PHE A 120 8.33 11.52 0.96
CA PHE A 120 7.58 10.31 1.26
C PHE A 120 8.47 9.32 2.01
N ASP A 121 7.86 8.37 2.70
CA ASP A 121 8.61 7.28 3.33
C ASP A 121 9.12 6.32 2.23
N GLU A 122 10.18 5.59 2.56
CA GLU A 122 10.82 4.68 1.61
C GLU A 122 9.83 3.60 1.14
N GLY A 123 9.69 3.45 -0.17
CA GLY A 123 8.75 2.50 -0.76
C GLY A 123 7.27 2.90 -0.65
N CYS A 124 6.95 4.18 -0.43
CA CYS A 124 5.58 4.67 -0.40
C CYS A 124 4.79 4.25 -1.66
N GLN A 125 3.88 3.30 -1.51
CA GLN A 125 3.11 2.76 -2.64
C GLN A 125 2.16 3.79 -3.23
N SER A 126 1.72 4.79 -2.46
CA SER A 126 0.81 5.84 -2.93
C SER A 126 1.52 6.98 -3.65
N LEU A 127 2.86 6.98 -3.72
CA LEU A 127 3.61 7.94 -4.53
C LEU A 127 3.71 7.46 -5.98
N LEU A 128 3.34 8.35 -6.92
CA LEU A 128 3.81 8.31 -8.29
C LEU A 128 4.89 9.38 -8.46
N LEU A 129 6.15 8.95 -8.45
CA LEU A 129 7.29 9.84 -8.64
C LEU A 129 7.36 10.30 -10.10
N ILE A 130 7.30 11.61 -10.31
CA ILE A 130 7.48 12.24 -11.62
C ILE A 130 8.87 12.87 -11.64
N PRO A 131 9.84 12.31 -12.37
CA PRO A 131 11.21 12.83 -12.32
C PRO A 131 11.25 14.23 -12.93
N ASN A 132 11.83 15.15 -12.15
CA ASN A 132 12.00 16.54 -12.51
C ASN A 132 12.94 16.69 -13.72
N VAL A 133 12.61 17.61 -14.64
CA VAL A 133 13.42 17.88 -15.82
C VAL A 133 14.83 18.37 -15.47
N HIS A 134 14.98 19.08 -14.35
CA HIS A 134 16.30 19.52 -13.87
C HIS A 134 17.24 18.36 -13.54
N ASP A 135 16.68 17.21 -13.15
CA ASP A 135 17.43 15.99 -12.85
C ASP A 135 17.55 15.07 -14.08
N GLY A 136 17.28 15.59 -15.28
CA GLY A 136 17.26 14.82 -16.54
C GLY A 136 15.99 14.01 -16.75
N GLY A 137 14.95 14.27 -15.95
CA GLY A 137 13.62 13.69 -16.09
C GLY A 137 12.84 14.23 -17.29
N ALA A 138 11.73 13.57 -17.61
CA ALA A 138 10.81 14.03 -18.65
C ALA A 138 9.74 15.00 -18.09
N GLY A 139 9.55 15.09 -16.77
CA GLY A 139 8.36 15.73 -16.22
C GLY A 139 7.07 14.96 -16.57
N LEU A 140 5.92 15.60 -16.41
CA LEU A 140 4.61 14.96 -16.68
C LEU A 140 4.29 14.96 -18.18
N GLU A 141 5.04 14.17 -18.94
CA GLU A 141 4.81 13.90 -20.35
C GLU A 141 5.15 12.45 -20.73
N GLY A 142 4.85 12.07 -21.97
CA GLY A 142 5.19 10.75 -22.52
C GLY A 142 4.72 9.59 -21.63
N ILE A 143 5.66 8.74 -21.21
CA ILE A 143 5.37 7.55 -20.40
C ILE A 143 4.73 7.89 -19.06
N TYR A 144 5.02 9.05 -18.46
CA TYR A 144 4.47 9.42 -17.15
C TYR A 144 2.98 9.75 -17.20
N VAL A 145 2.48 10.21 -18.34
CA VAL A 145 1.03 10.38 -18.58
C VAL A 145 0.35 9.01 -18.60
N GLU A 146 0.94 8.02 -19.26
CA GLU A 146 0.39 6.65 -19.27
C GLU A 146 0.48 5.99 -17.90
N THR A 147 1.60 6.15 -17.19
CA THR A 147 1.75 5.64 -15.82
C THR A 147 0.72 6.26 -14.88
N LEU A 148 0.42 7.55 -15.00
CA LEU A 148 -0.65 8.20 -14.24
C LEU A 148 -2.02 7.53 -14.49
N ARG A 149 -2.37 7.27 -15.76
CA ARG A 149 -3.63 6.58 -16.09
C ARG A 149 -3.70 5.19 -15.44
N ILE A 150 -2.63 4.41 -15.58
CA ILE A 150 -2.54 3.06 -15.01
C ILE A 150 -2.73 3.13 -13.50
N ARG A 151 -1.97 4.02 -12.83
CA ARG A 151 -2.00 4.17 -11.38
C ARG A 151 -3.35 4.63 -10.85
N ILE A 152 -4.04 5.54 -11.54
CA ILE A 152 -5.41 5.92 -11.17
C ILE A 152 -6.36 4.72 -11.27
N GLY A 153 -6.21 3.87 -12.29
CA GLY A 153 -7.01 2.65 -12.45
C GLY A 153 -6.70 1.55 -11.43
N GLU A 154 -5.50 1.56 -10.84
CA GLU A 154 -5.04 0.53 -9.90
C GLU A 154 -5.30 0.86 -8.43
N VAL A 155 -5.47 2.15 -8.05
CA VAL A 155 -5.63 2.54 -6.64
C VAL A 155 -7.02 2.10 -6.13
N PRO A 156 -7.10 1.15 -5.18
CA PRO A 156 -8.35 0.82 -4.52
C PRO A 156 -8.77 1.95 -3.56
N GLY A 157 -10.07 2.11 -3.30
CA GLY A 157 -10.54 2.93 -2.17
C GLY A 157 -9.91 2.47 -0.84
N GLN A 158 -9.66 3.37 0.11
CA GLN A 158 -8.97 3.09 1.38
C GLN A 158 -9.75 2.12 2.26
N GLU A 159 -11.07 2.04 2.11
CA GLU A 159 -11.86 0.92 2.65
C GLU A 159 -11.28 -0.45 2.23
N ALA A 160 -10.77 -0.62 1.01
CA ALA A 160 -10.10 -1.84 0.55
C ALA A 160 -8.63 -1.96 0.99
N ILE A 161 -8.05 -0.95 1.64
CA ILE A 161 -6.69 -1.02 2.20
C ILE A 161 -6.73 -1.32 3.70
N ASP A 162 -7.74 -0.78 4.40
CA ASP A 162 -7.95 -0.91 5.85
C ASP A 162 -9.07 -1.91 6.24
N HIS A 163 -9.78 -2.54 5.29
CA HIS A 163 -10.73 -3.61 5.61
C HIS A 163 -9.98 -4.72 6.37
N PRO A 164 -10.51 -5.24 7.50
CA PRO A 164 -9.90 -6.35 8.23
C PRO A 164 -9.52 -7.53 7.33
N SER A 165 -10.30 -7.76 6.27
CA SER A 165 -10.00 -8.80 5.29
C SER A 165 -8.76 -8.52 4.43
N MET A 166 -8.51 -7.27 4.10
CA MET A 166 -7.37 -6.85 3.28
C MET A 166 -6.09 -6.80 4.12
N VAL A 167 -6.21 -6.39 5.38
CA VAL A 167 -5.14 -6.50 6.38
C VAL A 167 -4.79 -7.98 6.62
N LEU A 168 -5.78 -8.84 6.84
CA LEU A 168 -5.57 -10.27 7.03
C LEU A 168 -4.93 -10.91 5.79
N ALA A 169 -5.39 -10.58 4.58
CA ALA A 169 -4.80 -11.06 3.34
C ALA A 169 -3.30 -10.72 3.25
N LYS A 170 -2.94 -9.44 3.46
CA LYS A 170 -1.53 -9.00 3.45
C LYS A 170 -0.69 -9.72 4.50
N ALA A 171 -1.21 -9.85 5.72
CA ALA A 171 -0.51 -10.52 6.82
C ALA A 171 -0.25 -12.00 6.50
N VAL A 172 -1.24 -12.70 5.94
CA VAL A 172 -1.15 -14.13 5.59
C VAL A 172 -0.18 -14.36 4.44
N ILE A 173 -0.23 -13.57 3.37
CA ILE A 173 0.73 -13.66 2.25
C ILE A 173 2.16 -13.42 2.74
N ARG A 174 2.37 -12.43 3.60
CA ARG A 174 3.70 -12.17 4.17
C ARG A 174 4.16 -13.31 5.07
N CYS A 175 3.26 -13.84 5.89
CA CYS A 175 3.53 -14.97 6.77
C CYS A 175 3.93 -16.23 5.97
N SER A 176 3.22 -16.54 4.88
CA SER A 176 3.53 -17.71 4.05
C SER A 176 4.92 -17.61 3.43
N GLN A 177 5.30 -16.43 2.94
CA GLN A 177 6.65 -16.16 2.39
C GLN A 177 7.74 -16.35 3.45
N ILE A 178 7.51 -15.85 4.66
CA ILE A 178 8.44 -15.98 5.78
C ILE A 178 8.62 -17.44 6.19
N LEU A 179 7.53 -18.21 6.23
CA LEU A 179 7.57 -19.64 6.54
C LEU A 179 8.09 -20.48 5.35
N GLY A 180 8.24 -19.88 4.17
CA GLY A 180 8.71 -20.56 2.97
C GLY A 180 7.68 -21.46 2.31
N MET A 181 6.39 -21.24 2.55
CA MET A 181 5.31 -21.92 1.85
C MET A 181 5.21 -21.40 0.42
N ASP A 182 5.01 -22.31 -0.53
CA ASP A 182 4.59 -21.92 -1.87
C ASP A 182 3.08 -21.62 -1.94
N GLU A 183 2.63 -21.14 -3.10
CA GLU A 183 1.24 -20.75 -3.30
C GLU A 183 0.28 -21.93 -3.29
N SER A 184 0.74 -23.12 -3.70
CA SER A 184 -0.09 -24.34 -3.67
C SER A 184 -0.32 -24.76 -2.23
N ALA A 185 0.74 -24.86 -1.43
CA ALA A 185 0.67 -25.20 -0.02
C ALA A 185 -0.17 -24.18 0.76
N LEU A 186 -0.09 -22.89 0.42
CA LEU A 186 -0.96 -21.88 1.04
C LEU A 186 -2.43 -22.04 0.63
N ALA A 187 -2.70 -22.32 -0.64
CA ALA A 187 -4.05 -22.56 -1.13
C ALA A 187 -4.67 -23.79 -0.46
N ASP A 188 -3.92 -24.88 -0.39
CA ASP A 188 -4.31 -26.14 0.25
C ASP A 188 -4.56 -25.93 1.75
N ALA A 189 -3.64 -25.25 2.45
CA ALA A 189 -3.81 -24.92 3.86
C ALA A 189 -5.08 -24.11 4.12
N LEU A 190 -5.34 -23.07 3.32
CA LEU A 190 -6.53 -22.22 3.49
C LEU A 190 -7.82 -22.87 2.97
N GLY A 191 -7.75 -24.01 2.28
CA GLY A 191 -8.90 -24.67 1.66
C GLY A 191 -9.51 -23.86 0.51
N VAL A 192 -8.68 -23.14 -0.26
CA VAL A 192 -9.11 -22.27 -1.37
C VAL A 192 -8.43 -22.68 -2.67
N PHE A 193 -8.94 -22.20 -3.81
CA PHE A 193 -8.30 -22.42 -5.10
C PHE A 193 -7.05 -21.53 -5.27
N PRO A 194 -6.03 -21.97 -6.04
CA PRO A 194 -4.82 -21.15 -6.30
C PRO A 194 -5.11 -19.77 -6.89
N THR A 195 -6.17 -19.65 -7.69
CA THR A 195 -6.61 -18.34 -8.24
C THR A 195 -7.09 -17.36 -7.18
N PHE A 196 -7.51 -17.85 -6.00
CA PHE A 196 -7.84 -17.02 -4.86
C PHE A 196 -6.58 -16.39 -4.27
N ILE A 197 -5.50 -17.18 -4.09
CA ILE A 197 -4.20 -16.71 -3.61
C ILE A 197 -3.61 -15.65 -4.53
N GLU A 198 -3.68 -15.85 -5.85
CA GLU A 198 -3.22 -14.87 -6.83
C GLU A 198 -3.95 -13.52 -6.71
N LYS A 199 -5.27 -13.55 -6.48
CA LYS A 199 -6.05 -12.32 -6.26
C LYS A 199 -5.74 -11.65 -4.92
N LEU A 200 -5.49 -12.43 -3.86
CA LEU A 200 -5.03 -11.90 -2.57
C LEU A 200 -3.69 -11.17 -2.73
N LYS A 201 -2.73 -11.76 -3.45
CA LYS A 201 -1.40 -11.17 -3.71
C LYS A 201 -1.49 -9.85 -4.47
N ARG A 202 -2.40 -9.76 -5.44
CA ARG A 202 -2.65 -8.54 -6.24
C ARG A 202 -3.48 -7.50 -5.50
N GLY A 203 -3.99 -7.82 -4.32
CA GLY A 203 -4.87 -6.93 -3.57
C GLY A 203 -6.25 -6.75 -4.22
N GLU A 204 -6.66 -7.65 -5.10
CA GLU A 204 -7.97 -7.59 -5.78
C GLU A 204 -9.12 -8.04 -4.87
N ILE A 205 -8.83 -8.91 -3.90
CA ILE A 205 -9.78 -9.43 -2.91
C ILE A 205 -9.12 -9.48 -1.53
N GLY A 206 -9.94 -9.43 -0.47
CA GLY A 206 -9.52 -9.65 0.91
C GLY A 206 -9.86 -11.06 1.40
N LEU A 207 -9.28 -11.44 2.53
CA LEU A 207 -9.58 -12.68 3.24
C LEU A 207 -10.48 -12.39 4.45
N ASP A 208 -11.77 -12.71 4.39
CA ASP A 208 -12.70 -12.46 5.48
C ASP A 208 -12.30 -13.19 6.78
N PRO A 209 -12.00 -12.49 7.89
CA PRO A 209 -11.67 -13.12 9.17
C PRO A 209 -12.75 -14.05 9.72
N GLY A 210 -14.03 -13.84 9.38
CA GLY A 210 -15.14 -14.70 9.79
C GLY A 210 -15.39 -15.90 8.88
N SER A 211 -14.64 -16.03 7.78
CA SER A 211 -14.72 -17.17 6.88
C SER A 211 -13.86 -18.34 7.38
N GLN A 212 -14.15 -19.56 6.91
CA GLN A 212 -13.34 -20.75 7.21
C GLN A 212 -11.86 -20.55 6.85
N ALA A 213 -11.57 -19.94 5.69
CA ALA A 213 -10.20 -19.61 5.29
C ALA A 213 -9.58 -18.54 6.22
N GLY A 214 -10.38 -17.60 6.73
CA GLY A 214 -9.95 -16.60 7.71
C GLY A 214 -9.57 -17.20 9.06
N GLU A 215 -10.34 -18.17 9.55
CA GLU A 215 -10.03 -18.91 10.78
C GLU A 215 -8.71 -19.69 10.64
N VAL A 216 -8.50 -20.34 9.49
CA VAL A 216 -7.24 -21.05 9.21
C VAL A 216 -6.06 -20.10 9.06
N ALA A 217 -6.27 -18.94 8.42
CA ALA A 217 -5.28 -17.88 8.38
C ALA A 217 -4.86 -17.39 9.77
N ALA A 218 -5.81 -17.28 10.71
CA ALA A 218 -5.48 -16.94 12.09
C ALA A 218 -4.60 -18.01 12.76
N VAL A 219 -4.81 -19.30 12.47
CA VAL A 219 -3.92 -20.40 12.93
C VAL A 219 -2.50 -20.22 12.37
N LEU A 220 -2.37 -19.91 11.09
CA LEU A 220 -1.07 -19.68 10.45
C LEU A 220 -0.32 -18.50 11.10
N LEU A 221 -1.01 -17.39 11.36
CA LEU A 221 -0.41 -16.24 12.04
C LEU A 221 0.03 -16.59 13.48
N ARG A 222 -0.75 -17.40 14.21
CA ARG A 222 -0.35 -17.88 15.54
C ARG A 222 0.90 -18.76 15.48
N LEU A 223 1.00 -19.66 14.51
CA LEU A 223 2.21 -20.47 14.29
C LEU A 223 3.43 -19.57 14.11
N HIS A 224 3.35 -18.57 13.23
CA HIS A 224 4.45 -17.63 13.03
C HIS A 224 4.82 -16.87 14.30
N MET A 225 3.84 -16.37 15.05
CA MET A 225 4.09 -15.66 16.32
C MET A 225 4.75 -16.57 17.36
N ALA A 226 4.31 -17.83 17.47
CA ALA A 226 4.88 -18.78 18.42
C ALA A 226 6.33 -19.13 18.06
N LEU A 227 6.61 -19.36 16.78
CA LEU A 227 7.97 -19.58 16.26
C LEU A 227 8.87 -18.38 16.46
N HIS A 228 8.38 -17.17 16.13
CA HIS A 228 9.12 -15.94 16.33
C HIS A 228 9.49 -15.75 17.81
N THR A 229 8.58 -16.09 18.72
CA THR A 229 8.83 -16.03 20.17
C THR A 229 9.89 -17.05 20.60
N LEU A 230 9.81 -18.29 20.13
CA LEU A 230 10.81 -19.34 20.39
C LEU A 230 12.20 -18.98 19.85
N ALA A 231 12.25 -18.33 18.69
CA ALA A 231 13.48 -17.86 18.06
C ALA A 231 14.09 -16.62 18.75
N GLY A 232 13.40 -16.02 19.74
CA GLY A 232 13.83 -14.78 20.38
C GLY A 232 13.76 -13.56 19.45
N GLY A 233 12.87 -13.60 18.46
CA GLY A 233 12.71 -12.56 17.45
C GLY A 233 13.75 -12.57 16.33
N ASP A 234 14.53 -13.65 16.21
CA ASP A 234 15.60 -13.79 15.21
C ASP A 234 15.10 -14.63 13.99
N PRO A 235 14.83 -14.00 12.83
CA PRO A 235 14.31 -14.69 11.66
C PRO A 235 15.27 -15.75 11.08
N GLU A 236 16.59 -15.59 11.31
CA GLU A 236 17.59 -16.54 10.83
C GLU A 236 17.56 -17.87 11.57
N LYS A 237 16.95 -17.92 12.76
CA LYS A 237 16.74 -19.16 13.52
C LYS A 237 15.43 -19.86 13.19
N MET A 238 14.43 -19.10 12.75
CA MET A 238 13.12 -19.64 12.40
C MET A 238 13.16 -20.40 11.07
N THR A 239 13.81 -19.82 10.05
CA THR A 239 13.84 -20.39 8.70
C THR A 239 14.45 -21.81 8.65
N PRO A 240 15.61 -22.08 9.30
CA PRO A 240 16.17 -23.43 9.32
C PRO A 240 15.27 -24.43 10.03
N TRP A 241 14.60 -24.04 11.11
CA TRP A 241 13.71 -24.94 11.85
C TRP A 241 12.52 -25.39 10.99
N VAL A 242 11.89 -24.44 10.30
CA VAL A 242 10.70 -24.69 9.46
C VAL A 242 11.04 -25.60 8.26
N LYS A 243 12.29 -25.58 7.79
CA LYS A 243 12.79 -26.34 6.63
C LYS A 243 13.58 -27.60 6.97
N SER A 244 13.75 -27.93 8.26
CA SER A 244 14.50 -29.11 8.70
C SER A 244 13.57 -30.22 9.14
N PHE A 245 13.98 -31.48 8.96
CA PHE A 245 13.22 -32.61 9.47
C PHE A 245 13.05 -32.51 11.00
N ASN A 246 11.81 -32.60 11.46
CA ASN A 246 11.45 -32.50 12.86
C ASN A 246 10.92 -33.85 13.35
N THR A 247 11.70 -34.52 14.21
CA THR A 247 11.37 -35.85 14.75
C THR A 247 10.04 -35.88 15.52
N GLY A 248 9.65 -34.78 16.17
CA GLY A 248 8.38 -34.71 16.89
C GLY A 248 7.16 -34.58 15.99
N LEU A 249 7.36 -34.14 14.75
CA LEU A 249 6.33 -34.02 13.71
C LEU A 249 6.41 -35.14 12.67
N ASP A 250 7.47 -35.97 12.71
CA ASP A 250 7.81 -36.99 11.71
C ASP A 250 7.80 -36.44 10.27
N GLY A 251 8.37 -35.24 10.09
CA GLY A 251 8.36 -34.57 8.80
C GLY A 251 9.03 -33.20 8.82
N ILE A 252 9.12 -32.58 7.65
CA ILE A 252 9.64 -31.22 7.50
C ILE A 252 8.46 -30.25 7.69
N PRO A 253 8.49 -29.35 8.70
CA PRO A 253 7.32 -28.55 9.07
C PRO A 253 6.64 -27.82 7.90
N VAL A 254 7.39 -27.18 7.01
CA VAL A 254 6.81 -26.46 5.85
C VAL A 254 6.04 -27.36 4.90
N ASP A 255 6.52 -28.58 4.65
CA ASP A 255 5.88 -29.55 3.78
C ASP A 255 4.56 -30.03 4.39
N LEU A 256 4.50 -30.10 5.72
CA LEU A 256 3.30 -30.49 6.45
C LEU A 256 2.23 -29.39 6.47
N LEU A 257 2.55 -28.11 6.20
CA LEU A 257 1.57 -27.02 6.38
C LEU A 257 0.41 -27.09 5.38
N GLY A 258 0.65 -27.62 4.16
CA GLY A 258 -0.38 -27.81 3.14
C GLY A 258 -1.14 -29.13 3.25
N GLU A 259 -0.74 -30.04 4.14
CA GLU A 259 -1.42 -31.33 4.33
C GLU A 259 -2.74 -31.18 5.10
N GLU A 260 -3.64 -32.15 4.93
CA GLU A 260 -4.87 -32.25 5.72
C GLU A 260 -4.54 -32.23 7.23
N HIS A 261 -5.10 -31.26 7.95
CA HIS A 261 -4.83 -30.99 9.37
C HIS A 261 -3.38 -30.64 9.73
N GLY A 262 -2.47 -30.57 8.76
CA GLY A 262 -1.04 -30.42 9.01
C GLY A 262 -0.66 -29.09 9.64
N LEU A 263 -1.25 -27.98 9.17
CA LEU A 263 -1.09 -26.66 9.82
C LEU A 263 -1.49 -26.68 11.30
N GLY A 264 -2.62 -27.31 11.63
CA GLY A 264 -3.08 -27.44 13.02
C GLY A 264 -2.10 -28.26 13.88
N ARG A 265 -1.63 -29.39 13.34
CA ARG A 265 -0.65 -30.27 13.99
C ARG A 265 0.67 -29.56 14.29
N VAL A 266 1.22 -28.84 13.31
CA VAL A 266 2.47 -28.09 13.46
C VAL A 266 2.30 -26.94 14.46
N THR A 267 1.19 -26.21 14.40
CA THR A 267 0.89 -25.11 15.33
C THR A 267 0.83 -25.59 16.77
N ALA A 268 0.07 -26.65 17.04
CA ALA A 268 -0.05 -27.23 18.39
C ALA A 268 1.31 -27.71 18.92
N TYR A 269 2.15 -28.30 18.07
CA TYR A 269 3.49 -28.73 18.46
C TYR A 269 4.37 -27.54 18.90
N VAL A 270 4.38 -26.45 18.13
CA VAL A 270 5.18 -25.25 18.43
C VAL A 270 4.65 -24.54 19.68
N GLU A 271 3.34 -24.38 19.82
CA GLU A 271 2.73 -23.77 21.00
C GLU A 271 3.08 -24.58 22.27
N ASN A 272 3.02 -25.92 22.19
CA ASN A 272 3.46 -26.78 23.28
C ASN A 272 4.94 -26.58 23.62
N MET A 273 5.84 -26.49 22.64
CA MET A 273 7.25 -26.17 22.89
C MET A 273 7.42 -24.82 23.60
N LEU A 274 6.69 -23.80 23.15
CA LEU A 274 6.73 -22.46 23.73
C LEU A 274 6.27 -22.47 25.19
N HIS A 275 5.16 -23.16 25.49
CA HIS A 275 4.67 -23.31 26.87
C HIS A 275 5.69 -23.98 27.79
N HIS A 276 6.38 -25.02 27.33
CA HIS A 276 7.43 -25.68 28.11
C HIS A 276 8.63 -24.75 28.35
N CYS A 277 9.07 -23.99 27.34
CA CYS A 277 10.16 -23.03 27.49
C CYS A 277 9.83 -21.89 28.48
N GLN A 278 8.57 -21.47 28.57
CA GLN A 278 8.12 -20.45 29.51
C GLN A 278 7.98 -20.97 30.94
N ALA A 279 7.59 -22.23 31.13
CA ALA A 279 7.43 -22.84 32.45
C ALA A 279 8.76 -23.13 33.18
N ILE A 280 9.89 -23.09 32.47
CA ILE A 280 11.24 -23.35 32.99
C ILE A 280 11.95 -22.04 33.41
N ARG A 281 11.39 -20.87 33.07
CA ARG A 281 11.91 -19.54 33.46
C ARG A 281 11.28 -19.06 34.77
#